data_AF-A0A2D8C720-F1
#
_entry.id   AF-A0A2D8C720-F1
#
_cell.length_a   1.000
_cell.length_b   1.000
_cell.length_c   1.000
_cell.angle_alpha   90.00
_cell.angle_beta   90.00
_cell.angle_gamma   90.00
#
_symmetry.space_group_name_H-M   'P 1'
#
loop_
_entity.id
_entity.type
_entity.pdbx_description
1 polymer ?
#
loop_
_entity_poly.entity_id
_entity_poly.type
_entity_poly.pdbx_seq_one_letter_code
_entity_poly.pdbx_strand_id
1 'polypeptide(L)' 'MSKRRLHFHLSIILFALFIGGLSNWQSGFWMEGRNKVPNFTGITMVLLMIGRGGMVLRGFKKGKN' A
#
# COMPACT_ATOMS: atom_id res chain seq x y z
N MET A 1 -6.00 6.52 -22.59
CA MET A 1 -7.15 6.14 -21.72
C MET A 1 -8.19 7.26 -21.76
N SER A 2 -9.48 6.93 -21.83
CA SER A 2 -10.56 7.95 -21.75
C SER A 2 -10.57 8.62 -20.37
N LYS A 3 -10.88 9.93 -20.32
CA LYS A 3 -10.94 10.72 -19.07
C LYS A 3 -11.79 10.03 -17.98
N ARG A 4 -12.90 9.40 -18.37
CA ARG A 4 -13.75 8.59 -17.46
C ARG A 4 -13.01 7.43 -16.79
N ARG A 5 -12.19 6.69 -17.54
CA ARG A 5 -11.42 5.56 -16.98
C ARG A 5 -10.32 6.03 -16.03
N LEU A 6 -9.74 7.21 -16.30
CA LEU A 6 -8.69 7.77 -15.45
C LEU A 6 -9.25 8.20 -14.09
N HIS A 7 -10.40 8.88 -14.06
CA HIS A 7 -11.08 9.23 -12.81
C HIS A 7 -11.50 7.98 -12.02
N PHE A 8 -12.03 6.96 -12.70
CA PHE A 8 -12.41 5.70 -12.05
C PHE A 8 -11.22 5.01 -11.37
N HIS A 9 -10.08 4.93 -12.04
CA HIS A 9 -8.87 4.34 -11.44
C HIS A 9 -8.32 5.18 -10.29
N LEU A 10 -8.31 6.51 -10.41
CA LEU A 10 -7.91 7.39 -9.31
C LEU A 10 -8.78 7.20 -8.08
N SER A 11 -10.10 7.08 -8.24
CA SER A 11 -11.00 6.81 -7.13
C SER A 11 -10.71 5.47 -6.47
N ILE A 12 -10.45 4.41 -7.23
CA ILE A 12 -10.09 3.09 -6.69
C ILE A 12 -8.79 3.16 -5.88
N ILE A 13 -7.77 3.84 -6.41
CA ILE A 13 -6.49 4.02 -5.71
C ILE A 13 -6.70 4.79 -4.40
N LEU A 14 -7.55 5.83 -4.42
CA LEU A 14 -7.87 6.62 -3.24
C LEU A 14 -8.56 5.77 -2.16
N PHE A 15 -9.55 4.94 -2.54
CA PHE A 15 -10.20 4.01 -1.62
C PHE A 15 -9.24 2.97 -1.06
N ALA A 16 -8.35 2.42 -1.89
CA ALA A 16 -7.35 1.45 -1.46
C ALA A 16 -6.37 2.07 -0.43
N LEU A 17 -5.95 3.31 -0.64
CA LEU A 17 -5.12 4.05 0.32
C LEU A 17 -5.87 4.33 1.63
N PHE A 18 -7.15 4.71 1.54
CA PHE A 18 -7.96 5.02 2.70
C PHE A 18 -8.23 3.77 3.56
N ILE A 19 -8.63 2.65 2.93
CA ILE A 19 -8.88 1.37 3.61
C ILE A 19 -7.57 0.80 4.16
N GLY A 20 -6.47 0.85 3.40
CA GLY A 20 -5.16 0.40 3.87
C GLY A 20 -4.64 1.22 5.06
N GLY A 21 -4.82 2.55 5.02
CA GLY A 21 -4.48 3.45 6.11
C GLY A 21 -5.28 3.17 7.38
N LEU A 22 -6.60 3.01 7.25
CA LEU A 22 -7.50 2.67 8.37
C LEU A 22 -7.21 1.27 8.95
N SER A 23 -6.91 0.28 8.11
CA SER A 23 -6.54 -1.06 8.56
C SER A 23 -5.22 -1.04 9.34
N ASN A 24 -4.23 -0.26 8.90
CA ASN A 24 -2.99 -0.04 9.65
C ASN A 24 -3.26 0.71 10.96
N TRP A 25 -4.11 1.73 10.95
CA TRP A 25 -4.52 2.47 12.16
C TRP A 25 -5.15 1.53 13.20
N GLN A 26 -6.11 0.69 12.79
CA GLN A 26 -6.79 -0.25 13.68
C GLN A 26 -5.89 -1.40 14.15
N SER A 27 -4.90 -1.81 13.35
CA SER A 27 -3.96 -2.90 13.69
C SER A 27 -2.86 -2.50 14.69
N GLY A 28 -2.91 -1.28 15.22
CA GLY A 28 -1.88 -0.75 16.13
C GLY A 28 -0.56 -0.45 15.42
N PHE A 29 -0.59 -0.16 14.12
CA PHE A 29 0.60 0.27 13.38
C PHE A 29 1.11 1.63 13.87
N TRP A 30 0.18 2.56 14.12
CA TRP A 30 0.46 3.83 14.77
C TRP A 30 0.10 3.72 16.25
N MET A 31 1.07 3.96 17.12
CA MET A 31 0.96 3.75 18.56
C MET A 31 -0.06 4.72 19.18
N GLU A 32 -1.24 4.23 19.55
CA GLU A 32 -2.17 4.98 20.39
C GLU A 32 -2.43 4.17 21.69
N GLY A 33 -1.74 4.55 22.77
CA GLY A 33 -1.96 4.02 24.14
C GLY A 33 -1.07 2.85 24.57
N ARG A 34 -0.74 2.86 25.89
CA ARG A 34 0.12 2.02 26.79
C ARG A 34 0.87 0.74 26.33
N ASN A 35 0.57 0.09 25.21
CA ASN A 35 1.36 -1.02 24.67
C ASN A 35 2.39 -0.50 23.66
N LYS A 36 3.58 -0.14 24.17
CA LYS A 36 4.73 0.42 23.44
C LYS A 36 5.45 -0.55 22.49
N VAL A 37 4.78 -1.53 21.90
CA VAL A 37 5.44 -2.48 20.99
C VAL A 37 4.91 -2.26 19.57
N PRO A 38 5.74 -1.79 18.64
CA PRO A 38 5.35 -1.69 17.23
C PRO A 38 4.84 -3.04 16.74
N ASN A 39 3.79 -3.03 15.93
CA ASN A 39 3.38 -4.23 15.18
C ASN A 39 4.40 -4.47 14.04
N PHE A 40 5.57 -4.97 14.42
CA PHE A 40 6.69 -5.26 13.52
C PHE A 40 6.28 -6.20 12.40
N THR A 41 5.39 -7.16 12.67
CA THR A 41 4.81 -8.05 11.66
C THR A 41 4.08 -7.27 10.57
N GLY A 42 3.24 -6.30 10.94
CA GLY A 42 2.56 -5.42 9.99
C GLY A 42 3.54 -4.57 9.17
N ILE A 43 4.55 -3.97 9.83
CA ILE A 43 5.61 -3.18 9.18
C ILE A 43 6.40 -4.02 8.17
N THR A 44 6.83 -5.22 8.55
CA THR A 44 7.55 -6.15 7.68
C THR A 44 6.69 -6.58 6.49
N MET A 45 5.40 -6.84 6.70
CA MET A 45 4.47 -7.21 5.62
C MET A 45 4.33 -6.09 4.58
N VAL A 46 4.21 -4.83 5.04
CA VAL A 46 4.13 -3.65 4.16
C VAL A 46 5.44 -3.46 3.38
N LEU A 47 6.60 -3.57 4.05
CA LEU A 47 7.90 -3.48 3.40
C LEU A 47 8.11 -4.59 2.35
N LEU A 48 7.68 -5.82 2.65
CA LEU A 48 7.72 -6.94 1.70
C LEU A 48 6.81 -6.69 0.49
N MET A 49 5.61 -6.15 0.70
CA MET A 49 4.71 -5.77 -0.40
C MET A 49 5.32 -4.66 -1.27
N ILE A 50 5.94 -3.65 -0.68
CA ILE A 50 6.63 -2.59 -1.42
C ILE A 50 7.83 -3.17 -2.22
N GLY A 51 8.62 -4.04 -1.59
CA GLY A 51 9.76 -4.70 -2.24
C GLY A 51 9.33 -5.58 -3.43
N ARG A 52 8.25 -6.35 -3.29
CA ARG A 52 7.68 -7.14 -4.39
C ARG A 52 7.03 -6.26 -5.46
N GLY A 53 6.30 -5.22 -5.07
CA GLY A 53 5.72 -4.25 -6.01
C GLY A 53 6.78 -3.57 -6.87
N GLY A 54 7.91 -3.18 -6.27
CA GLY A 54 9.06 -2.60 -6.97
C GLY A 54 9.75 -3.58 -7.94
N MET A 55 9.87 -4.86 -7.57
CA MET A 55 10.39 -5.91 -8.45
C MET A 55 9.47 -6.17 -9.65
N VAL A 56 8.16 -6.22 -9.44
CA VAL A 56 7.17 -6.39 -10.52
C VAL A 56 7.20 -5.19 -11.47
N LEU A 57 7.24 -3.96 -10.94
CA LEU A 57 7.36 -2.75 -11.75
C LEU A 57 8.67 -2.70 -12.55
N ARG A 58 9.79 -3.15 -11.97
CA ARG A 58 11.07 -3.29 -12.68
C ARG A 58 11.01 -4.34 -13.78
N GLY A 59 10.35 -5.48 -13.54
CA GLY A 59 10.12 -6.52 -14.55
C GLY A 59 9.32 -6.01 -15.74
N PHE A 60 8.22 -5.29 -15.50
CA PHE A 60 7.41 -4.66 -16.54
C PHE A 60 8.18 -3.60 -17.33
N LYS A 61 9.06 -2.83 -16.69
CA LYS A 61 9.88 -1.80 -17.35
C LYS A 61 10.99 -2.40 -18.22
N LYS A 62 11.42 -3.63 -17.94
CA LYS A 62 12.48 -4.34 -18.69
C LYS A 62 11.95 -5.07 -19.94
N GLY A 63 10.67 -5.41 -20.00
CA GLY A 63 10.04 -6.04 -21.17
C GLY A 63 9.55 -5.08 -22.27
N LYS A 64 9.95 -3.80 -22.21
CA LYS A 64 9.54 -2.76 -23.15
C LYS A 64 10.70 -2.25 -24.04
N ASN A 65 11.78 -3.02 -24.14
CA ASN A 65 12.83 -2.86 -25.14
C ASN A 65 12.71 -3.99 -26.16
#